data_AF-A0A837DU55-F1
#
_entry.id   AF-A0A837DU55-F1
#
_cell.length_a   1.000
_cell.length_b   1.000
_cell.length_c   1.000
_cell.angle_alpha   90.00
_cell.angle_beta   90.00
_cell.angle_gamma   90.00
#
_symmetry.space_group_name_H-M   'P 1'
#
loop_
_entity.id
_entity.type
_entity.pdbx_description
1 polymer ?
#
loop_
_entity_poly.entity_id
_entity_poly.type
_entity_poly.pdbx_seq_one_letter_code
_entity_poly.pdbx_strand_id
1 'polypeptide(L)'
;MNRKLKKKIILNIPYVVIGLLATNLGEAWRISEGINVSEKLQSLIIGGGFENAFINPLPSIHPFDLLIGLACVAALRLAVYLKGKNAKKFRHGSEYGSARWGKPSDIEPFKDPNPKNNVILSQTEQITLSFRPAQPKYARNKNVLVVGGSGSGKTRFFIKPNLLQCDSKDYPCSFVVTDPKGSVVLECGNALLKKGYRIKIFNTINFNKSMHYNPFAYINSEKDIFCNHSHCQHKG
;
A
#
# COMPACT_ATOMS: atom_id res chain seq x y z
N MET A 1 22.27 -8.08 5.31
CA MET A 1 21.88 -7.91 3.88
C MET A 1 20.48 -7.31 3.77
N ASN A 2 20.31 -6.19 3.07
CA ASN A 2 19.02 -5.50 2.92
C ASN A 2 17.96 -6.43 2.28
N ARG A 3 16.77 -6.59 2.90
CA ARG A 3 15.69 -7.48 2.41
C ARG A 3 15.32 -7.18 0.95
N LYS A 4 15.42 -5.92 0.52
CA LYS A 4 15.18 -5.50 -0.87
C LYS A 4 16.25 -6.03 -1.83
N LEU A 5 17.52 -6.06 -1.39
CA LEU A 5 18.64 -6.57 -2.19
C LEU A 5 18.53 -8.08 -2.39
N LYS A 6 18.24 -8.83 -1.31
CA LYS A 6 18.02 -10.30 -1.37
C LYS A 6 16.94 -10.67 -2.38
N LYS A 7 15.80 -9.95 -2.37
CA LYS A 7 14.70 -10.16 -3.32
C LYS A 7 15.12 -9.90 -4.77
N LYS A 8 15.88 -8.84 -5.04
CA LYS A 8 16.37 -8.53 -6.39
C LYS A 8 17.34 -9.59 -6.92
N ILE A 9 18.24 -10.09 -6.07
CA ILE A 9 19.20 -11.14 -6.45
C ILE A 9 18.44 -12.42 -6.80
N ILE A 10 17.56 -12.88 -5.91
CA ILE A 10 16.75 -14.10 -6.13
C ILE A 10 15.94 -14.03 -7.43
N LEU A 11 15.38 -12.86 -7.75
CA LEU A 11 14.59 -12.68 -8.98
C LEU A 11 15.42 -12.78 -10.26
N ASN A 12 16.71 -12.44 -10.22
CA ASN A 12 17.57 -12.40 -11.41
C ASN A 12 18.36 -13.70 -11.63
N ILE A 13 18.54 -14.55 -10.60
CA ILE A 13 19.26 -15.83 -10.70
C ILE A 13 18.77 -16.73 -11.85
N PRO A 14 17.46 -16.95 -12.05
CA PRO A 14 16.98 -17.80 -13.15
C PRO A 14 17.39 -17.32 -14.53
N TYR A 15 17.44 -15.99 -14.75
CA TYR A 15 17.86 -15.42 -16.03
C TYR A 15 19.35 -15.64 -16.30
N VAL A 16 20.17 -15.62 -15.24
CA VAL A 16 21.61 -15.92 -15.36
C VAL A 16 21.80 -17.39 -15.71
N VAL A 17 21.08 -18.30 -15.04
CA VAL A 17 21.14 -19.75 -15.34
C VAL A 17 20.69 -20.04 -16.77
N ILE A 18 19.58 -19.44 -17.22
CA ILE A 18 19.10 -19.60 -18.61
C ILE A 18 20.12 -19.04 -19.61
N GLY A 19 20.77 -17.91 -19.31
CA GLY A 19 21.80 -17.35 -20.18
C GLY A 19 23.03 -18.21 -20.31
N LEU A 20 23.47 -18.82 -19.21
CA LEU A 20 24.59 -19.76 -19.20
C LEU A 20 24.25 -21.05 -19.94
N LEU A 21 23.01 -21.56 -19.85
CA LEU A 21 22.62 -22.73 -20.64
C LEU A 21 22.46 -22.38 -22.13
N ALA A 22 22.03 -21.16 -22.44
CA ALA A 22 21.86 -20.68 -23.81
C ALA A 22 23.20 -20.49 -24.56
N THR A 23 24.36 -20.46 -23.87
CA THR A 23 25.66 -20.46 -24.55
C THR A 23 25.89 -21.75 -25.34
N ASN A 24 25.31 -22.86 -24.91
CA ASN A 24 25.44 -24.15 -25.58
C ASN A 24 24.73 -24.15 -26.94
N LEU A 25 23.78 -23.22 -27.17
CA LEU A 25 23.19 -22.99 -28.49
C LEU A 25 24.20 -22.35 -29.45
N GLY A 26 25.03 -21.44 -28.96
CA GLY A 26 26.15 -20.89 -29.73
C GLY A 26 27.21 -21.94 -30.04
N GLU A 27 27.51 -22.78 -29.05
CA GLU A 27 28.45 -23.88 -29.22
C GLU A 27 27.95 -24.91 -30.25
N ALA A 28 26.67 -25.29 -30.19
CA ALA A 28 26.04 -26.15 -31.20
C ALA A 28 26.16 -25.54 -32.61
N TRP A 29 25.88 -24.23 -32.74
CA TRP A 29 26.00 -23.51 -34.01
C TRP A 29 27.43 -23.44 -34.53
N ARG A 30 28.42 -23.54 -33.66
CA ARG A 30 29.83 -23.53 -34.03
C ARG A 30 30.33 -24.92 -34.45
N ILE A 31 29.85 -25.98 -33.79
CA ILE A 31 30.23 -27.38 -34.07
C ILE A 31 29.58 -27.91 -35.36
N SER A 32 28.45 -27.32 -35.78
CA SER A 32 27.76 -27.76 -37.00
C SER A 32 28.50 -27.40 -38.28
N GLU A 33 28.69 -28.41 -39.14
CA GLU A 33 29.33 -28.27 -40.45
C GLU A 33 28.31 -27.80 -41.51
N GLY A 34 28.74 -26.89 -42.39
CA GLY A 34 27.93 -26.32 -43.46
C GLY A 34 28.37 -24.91 -43.85
N ILE A 35 28.38 -24.62 -45.15
CA ILE A 35 28.77 -23.30 -45.68
C ILE A 35 27.55 -22.37 -45.70
N ASN A 36 26.37 -22.93 -45.94
CA ASN A 36 25.10 -22.21 -45.98
C ASN A 36 24.31 -22.34 -44.67
N VAL A 37 23.53 -21.31 -44.33
CA VAL A 37 22.64 -21.28 -43.13
C VAL A 37 21.67 -22.47 -43.12
N SER A 38 21.17 -22.87 -44.28
CA SER A 38 20.26 -24.01 -44.43
C SER A 38 20.94 -25.36 -44.14
N GLU A 39 22.16 -25.56 -44.66
CA GLU A 39 22.95 -26.78 -44.43
C GLU A 39 23.36 -26.88 -42.97
N LYS A 40 23.76 -25.76 -42.38
CA LYS A 40 24.15 -25.65 -40.98
C LYS A 40 22.99 -25.92 -40.01
N LEU A 41 21.78 -25.53 -40.40
CA LEU A 41 20.55 -25.85 -39.66
C LEU A 41 20.18 -27.34 -39.79
N GLN A 42 20.36 -27.93 -40.97
CA GLN A 42 20.13 -29.36 -41.18
C GLN A 42 21.14 -30.22 -40.41
N SER A 43 22.42 -29.86 -40.37
CA SER A 43 23.44 -30.57 -39.59
C SER A 43 23.28 -30.37 -38.07
N LEU A 44 22.74 -29.23 -37.63
CA LEU A 44 22.32 -29.04 -36.24
C LEU A 44 21.22 -30.01 -35.80
N ILE A 45 20.19 -30.17 -36.63
CA ILE A 45 18.97 -30.94 -36.28
C ILE A 45 19.16 -32.44 -36.54
N ILE A 46 19.82 -32.81 -37.64
CA ILE A 46 19.94 -34.21 -38.11
C ILE A 46 21.32 -34.79 -37.78
N GLY A 47 22.36 -33.95 -37.73
CA GLY A 47 23.76 -34.36 -37.49
C GLY A 47 24.19 -34.36 -36.02
N GLY A 48 23.25 -34.32 -35.07
CA GLY A 48 23.57 -34.44 -33.63
C GLY A 48 24.27 -33.23 -33.01
N GLY A 49 24.28 -32.07 -33.67
CA GLY A 49 24.91 -30.85 -33.14
C GLY A 49 24.32 -30.37 -31.81
N PHE A 50 23.01 -30.57 -31.61
CA PHE A 50 22.37 -30.36 -30.31
C PHE A 50 22.77 -31.40 -29.27
N GLU A 51 22.90 -32.68 -29.64
CA GLU A 51 23.27 -33.73 -28.70
C GLU A 51 24.70 -33.50 -28.18
N ASN A 52 25.64 -33.19 -29.06
CA ASN A 52 27.04 -32.96 -28.70
C ASN A 52 27.25 -31.73 -27.80
N ALA A 53 26.51 -30.63 -28.03
CA ALA A 53 26.64 -29.40 -27.24
C ALA A 53 25.92 -29.46 -25.88
N PHE A 54 24.96 -30.38 -25.70
CA PHE A 54 24.22 -30.55 -24.44
C PHE A 54 24.72 -31.71 -23.57
N ILE A 55 25.67 -32.53 -24.06
CA ILE A 55 26.37 -33.54 -23.24
C ILE A 55 27.16 -32.89 -22.10
N ASN A 56 27.76 -31.71 -22.34
CA ASN A 56 28.44 -30.94 -21.32
C ASN A 56 27.49 -29.89 -20.73
N PRO A 57 27.09 -29.99 -19.46
CA PRO A 57 26.23 -29.00 -18.82
C PRO A 57 26.96 -27.70 -18.46
N LEU A 58 28.24 -27.57 -18.81
CA LEU A 58 29.07 -26.41 -18.53
C LEU A 58 28.95 -25.38 -19.66
N PRO A 59 28.84 -24.08 -19.34
CA PRO A 59 28.71 -23.03 -20.33
C PRO A 59 30.00 -22.81 -21.11
N SER A 60 29.90 -22.67 -22.43
CA SER A 60 30.99 -22.24 -23.30
C SER A 60 31.43 -20.80 -22.99
N ILE A 61 32.73 -20.58 -22.84
CA ILE A 61 33.34 -19.26 -22.52
C ILE A 61 33.70 -18.49 -23.80
N HIS A 62 33.31 -18.99 -24.98
CA HIS A 62 33.63 -18.30 -26.22
C HIS A 62 32.84 -16.98 -26.36
N PRO A 63 33.49 -15.89 -26.84
CA PRO A 63 32.84 -14.58 -26.95
C PRO A 63 31.55 -14.59 -27.78
N PHE A 64 31.51 -15.38 -28.86
CA PHE A 64 30.34 -15.53 -29.71
C PHE A 64 29.18 -16.24 -29.00
N ASP A 65 29.48 -17.32 -28.28
CA ASP A 65 28.50 -18.12 -27.53
C ASP A 65 27.92 -17.32 -26.36
N LEU A 66 28.75 -16.50 -25.71
CA LEU A 66 28.35 -15.56 -24.66
C LEU A 66 27.42 -14.46 -25.18
N LEU A 67 27.66 -13.94 -26.39
CA LEU A 67 26.77 -12.96 -27.03
C LEU A 67 25.41 -13.58 -27.35
N ILE A 68 25.38 -14.82 -27.82
CA ILE A 68 24.14 -15.57 -28.06
C ILE A 68 23.38 -15.78 -26.74
N GLY A 69 24.06 -16.21 -25.68
CA GLY A 69 23.46 -16.36 -24.35
C GLY A 69 22.87 -15.04 -23.82
N LEU A 70 23.59 -13.93 -23.95
CA LEU A 70 23.10 -12.59 -23.57
C LEU A 70 21.90 -12.15 -24.42
N ALA A 71 21.93 -12.36 -25.72
CA ALA A 71 20.82 -12.03 -26.62
C ALA A 71 19.55 -12.83 -26.30
N CYS A 72 19.69 -14.13 -26.03
CA CYS A 72 18.58 -14.99 -25.61
C CYS A 72 17.97 -14.51 -24.28
N VAL A 73 18.79 -14.17 -23.28
CA VAL A 73 18.30 -13.63 -22.00
C VAL A 73 17.63 -12.28 -22.19
N ALA A 74 18.18 -11.39 -23.01
CA ALA A 74 17.59 -10.09 -23.29
C ALA A 74 16.21 -10.23 -23.97
N ALA A 75 16.10 -11.10 -24.97
CA ALA A 75 14.85 -11.40 -25.66
C ALA A 75 13.81 -12.02 -24.71
N LEU A 76 14.21 -13.00 -23.90
CA LEU A 76 13.33 -13.63 -22.91
C LEU A 76 12.88 -12.64 -21.83
N ARG A 77 13.78 -11.80 -21.34
CA ARG A 77 13.46 -10.74 -20.36
C ARG A 77 12.51 -9.70 -20.94
N LEU A 78 12.68 -9.33 -22.22
CA LEU A 78 11.79 -8.43 -22.93
C LEU A 78 10.40 -9.07 -23.10
N ALA A 79 10.32 -10.33 -23.51
CA ALA A 79 9.05 -11.06 -23.65
C ALA A 79 8.30 -11.14 -22.31
N VAL A 80 8.98 -11.47 -21.21
CA VAL A 80 8.39 -11.49 -19.86
C VAL A 80 7.95 -10.09 -19.44
N TYR A 81 8.71 -9.05 -19.75
CA TYR A 81 8.37 -7.66 -19.42
C TYR A 81 7.11 -7.20 -20.17
N LEU A 82 7.01 -7.47 -21.47
CA LEU A 82 5.84 -7.13 -22.29
C LEU A 82 4.60 -7.89 -21.81
N LYS A 83 4.72 -9.19 -21.53
CA LYS A 83 3.64 -10.01 -20.97
C LYS A 83 3.21 -9.53 -19.58
N GLY A 84 4.15 -9.08 -18.75
CA GLY A 84 3.90 -8.52 -17.43
C GLY A 84 3.15 -7.19 -17.46
N LYS A 85 3.43 -6.32 -18.43
CA LYS A 85 2.70 -5.04 -18.60
C LYS A 85 1.26 -5.23 -19.05
N ASN A 86 1.00 -6.24 -19.89
CA ASN A 86 -0.34 -6.54 -20.40
C ASN A 86 -1.11 -7.55 -19.52
N ALA A 87 -0.55 -7.95 -18.37
CA ALA A 87 -1.21 -8.84 -17.44
C ALA A 87 -2.41 -8.14 -16.79
N LYS A 88 -3.62 -8.56 -17.19
CA LYS A 88 -4.85 -8.17 -16.52
C LYS A 88 -4.80 -8.65 -15.05
N LYS A 89 -5.12 -7.75 -14.12
CA LYS A 89 -5.14 -8.06 -12.68
C LYS A 89 -6.45 -8.75 -12.30
N PHE A 90 -6.46 -10.07 -12.44
CA PHE A 90 -7.57 -10.90 -11.99
C PHE A 90 -7.26 -11.48 -10.59
N ARG A 91 -8.30 -11.59 -9.75
CA ARG A 91 -8.20 -12.18 -8.41
C ARG A 91 -8.87 -13.56 -8.41
N HIS A 92 -8.24 -14.50 -9.10
CA HIS A 92 -8.72 -15.88 -9.20
C HIS A 92 -8.75 -16.56 -7.82
N GLY A 93 -9.83 -17.26 -7.50
CA GLY A 93 -9.99 -17.96 -6.21
C GLY A 93 -10.32 -17.02 -5.04
N SER A 94 -10.74 -15.79 -5.32
CA SER A 94 -11.24 -14.82 -4.34
C SER A 94 -12.67 -14.40 -4.65
N GLU A 95 -13.44 -15.23 -5.37
CA GLU A 95 -14.81 -14.91 -5.78
C GLU A 95 -15.74 -14.69 -4.58
N TYR A 96 -15.49 -15.39 -3.47
CA TYR A 96 -16.25 -15.28 -2.22
C TYR A 96 -15.66 -14.28 -1.22
N GLY A 97 -14.70 -13.46 -1.66
CA GLY A 97 -13.98 -12.49 -0.83
C GLY A 97 -12.58 -12.94 -0.45
N SER A 98 -11.76 -11.96 -0.09
CA SER A 98 -10.33 -12.14 0.27
C SER A 98 -10.02 -11.60 1.66
N ALA A 99 -11.07 -11.37 2.45
CA ALA A 99 -10.93 -10.86 3.80
C ALA A 99 -10.20 -11.89 4.66
N ARG A 100 -9.20 -11.42 5.40
CA ARG A 100 -8.46 -12.20 6.37
C ARG A 100 -8.13 -11.34 7.58
N TRP A 101 -7.81 -11.97 8.69
CA TRP A 101 -7.24 -11.27 9.83
C TRP A 101 -5.94 -10.57 9.43
N GLY A 102 -5.86 -9.29 9.78
CA GLY A 102 -4.69 -8.46 9.55
C GLY A 102 -3.53 -8.87 10.45
N LYS A 103 -2.30 -8.69 9.96
CA LYS A 103 -1.08 -8.79 10.75
C LYS A 103 -0.53 -7.37 10.99
N PRO A 104 0.27 -7.14 12.05
CA PRO A 104 0.88 -5.83 12.29
C PRO A 104 1.72 -5.31 11.11
N SER A 105 2.29 -6.19 10.29
CA SER A 105 3.03 -5.84 9.07
C SER A 105 2.14 -5.24 7.97
N ASP A 106 0.84 -5.51 7.98
CA ASP A 106 -0.09 -5.03 6.95
C ASP A 106 -0.40 -3.53 7.14
N ILE A 107 -0.41 -3.04 8.38
CA ILE A 107 -0.71 -1.65 8.72
C ILE A 107 0.54 -0.75 8.76
N GLU A 108 1.72 -1.33 8.96
CA GLU A 108 3.00 -0.63 9.07
C GLU A 108 3.23 0.45 7.99
N PRO A 109 2.92 0.24 6.70
CA PRO A 109 3.12 1.25 5.67
C PRO A 109 2.20 2.48 5.78
N PHE A 110 1.13 2.38 6.57
CA PHE A 110 0.14 3.43 6.79
C PHE A 110 0.40 4.23 8.08
N LYS A 111 1.41 3.84 8.86
CA LYS A 111 1.81 4.53 10.08
C LYS A 111 2.86 5.58 9.79
N ASP A 112 2.76 6.69 10.51
CA ASP A 112 3.82 7.67 10.64
C ASP A 112 4.89 7.15 11.63
N PRO A 113 6.19 7.40 11.38
CA PRO A 113 7.26 7.06 12.31
C PRO A 113 7.08 7.70 13.70
N ASN A 114 6.48 8.89 13.77
CA ASN A 114 6.16 9.53 15.04
C ASN A 114 4.79 9.03 15.55
N PRO A 115 4.72 8.34 16.70
CA PRO A 115 3.46 7.79 17.23
C PRO A 115 2.38 8.86 17.43
N LYS A 116 2.77 10.08 17.78
CA LYS A 116 1.84 11.20 18.01
C LYS A 116 1.11 11.66 16.76
N ASN A 117 1.68 11.37 15.59
CA ASN A 117 1.13 11.74 14.29
C ASN A 117 0.19 10.67 13.75
N ASN A 118 -0.26 9.73 14.58
CA ASN A 118 -1.14 8.64 14.17
C ASN A 118 -2.46 8.65 14.96
N VAL A 119 -3.56 8.28 14.30
CA VAL A 119 -4.81 7.89 14.97
C VAL A 119 -4.63 6.50 15.54
N ILE A 120 -4.94 6.33 16.83
CA ILE A 120 -4.88 5.05 17.52
C ILE A 120 -6.16 4.26 17.20
N LEU A 121 -6.01 3.08 16.59
CA LEU A 121 -7.12 2.17 16.31
C LEU A 121 -7.15 0.97 17.27
N SER A 122 -5.98 0.41 17.55
CA SER A 122 -5.79 -0.71 18.48
C SER A 122 -4.39 -0.62 19.12
N GLN A 123 -3.99 -1.66 19.86
CA GLN A 123 -2.62 -1.79 20.39
C GLN A 123 -1.58 -1.86 19.26
N THR A 124 -1.90 -2.52 18.15
CA THR A 124 -0.96 -2.78 17.04
C THR A 124 -1.27 -2.00 15.78
N GLU A 125 -2.49 -1.49 15.61
CA GLU A 125 -2.92 -0.76 14.42
C GLU A 125 -3.07 0.74 14.68
N GLN A 126 -2.47 1.54 13.81
CA GLN A 126 -2.54 3.00 13.83
C GLN A 126 -2.50 3.52 12.39
N ILE A 127 -3.05 4.70 12.13
CA ILE A 127 -3.06 5.32 10.80
C ILE A 127 -2.56 6.75 10.88
N THR A 128 -1.66 7.16 9.98
CA THR A 128 -1.10 8.52 9.93
C THR A 128 -2.16 9.61 9.77
N LEU A 129 -1.94 10.73 10.46
CA LEU A 129 -2.68 11.99 10.31
C LEU A 129 -2.27 12.78 9.04
N SER A 130 -1.19 12.39 8.35
CA SER A 130 -0.78 13.02 7.07
C SER A 130 -1.76 12.77 5.92
N PHE A 131 -2.29 13.83 5.31
CA PHE A 131 -3.16 13.70 4.13
C PHE A 131 -2.37 13.25 2.88
N ARG A 132 -1.07 13.55 2.84
CA ARG A 132 -0.17 13.26 1.71
C ARG A 132 1.05 12.48 2.19
N PRO A 133 0.92 11.15 2.42
CA PRO A 133 2.08 10.33 2.73
C PRO A 133 3.07 10.35 1.56
N ALA A 134 4.36 10.14 1.85
CA ALA A 134 5.43 10.15 0.86
C ALA A 134 5.19 9.20 -0.34
N GLN A 135 4.40 8.15 -0.13
CA GLN A 135 3.92 7.28 -1.20
C GLN A 135 2.39 7.41 -1.30
N PRO A 136 1.84 8.04 -2.37
CA PRO A 136 0.40 8.30 -2.49
C PRO A 136 -0.48 7.06 -2.41
N LYS A 137 0.04 5.88 -2.79
CA LYS A 137 -0.68 4.59 -2.67
C LYS A 137 -1.09 4.22 -1.23
N TYR A 138 -0.46 4.85 -0.23
CA TYR A 138 -0.77 4.62 1.19
C TYR A 138 -1.69 5.70 1.77
N ALA A 139 -2.14 6.67 0.97
CA ALA A 139 -3.17 7.60 1.40
C ALA A 139 -4.49 6.84 1.61
N ARG A 140 -5.04 6.93 2.83
CA ARG A 140 -6.30 6.28 3.21
C ARG A 140 -7.27 7.29 3.77
N ASN A 141 -8.56 6.99 3.61
CA ASN A 141 -9.62 7.67 4.35
C ASN A 141 -9.41 7.40 5.85
N LYS A 142 -9.65 8.43 6.66
CA LYS A 142 -9.37 8.45 8.10
C LYS A 142 -10.65 8.45 8.93
N ASN A 143 -11.81 8.41 8.29
CA ASN A 143 -13.07 8.23 8.96
C ASN A 143 -13.09 6.81 9.55
N VAL A 144 -13.24 6.73 10.87
CA VAL A 144 -13.29 5.46 11.61
C VAL A 144 -14.70 5.23 12.11
N LEU A 145 -15.29 4.10 11.74
CA LEU A 145 -16.54 3.60 12.31
C LEU A 145 -16.22 2.57 13.40
N VAL A 146 -16.62 2.86 14.63
CA VAL A 146 -16.44 1.94 15.78
C VAL A 146 -17.79 1.36 16.18
N VAL A 147 -17.97 0.06 15.93
CA VAL A 147 -19.18 -0.69 16.28
C VAL A 147 -18.92 -1.53 17.52
N GLY A 148 -19.85 -1.52 18.47
CA GLY A 148 -19.80 -2.36 19.67
C GLY A 148 -21.04 -2.19 20.53
N GLY A 149 -21.41 -3.22 21.28
CA GLY A 149 -22.58 -3.21 22.17
C GLY A 149 -22.49 -2.17 23.30
N SER A 150 -23.55 -2.01 24.07
CA SER A 150 -23.49 -1.21 25.31
C SER A 150 -22.45 -1.83 26.27
N GLY A 151 -21.74 -0.99 27.03
CA GLY A 151 -20.70 -1.46 27.97
C GLY A 151 -19.39 -1.94 27.34
N SER A 152 -19.28 -2.10 26.01
CA SER A 152 -18.05 -2.52 25.31
C SER A 152 -16.85 -1.59 25.45
N GLY A 153 -17.02 -0.43 26.10
CA GLY A 153 -15.90 0.48 26.39
C GLY A 153 -15.45 1.35 25.21
N LYS A 154 -16.26 1.53 24.16
CA LYS A 154 -15.95 2.41 23.00
C LYS A 154 -15.33 3.76 23.42
N THR A 155 -15.95 4.44 24.40
CA THR A 155 -15.43 5.71 24.92
C THR A 155 -14.07 5.55 25.58
N ARG A 156 -13.89 4.53 26.44
CA ARG A 156 -12.65 4.30 27.19
C ARG A 156 -11.49 3.85 26.32
N PHE A 157 -11.74 2.96 25.36
CA PHE A 157 -10.68 2.31 24.58
C PHE A 157 -10.36 3.01 23.26
N PHE A 158 -11.30 3.76 22.68
CA PHE A 158 -11.08 4.46 21.42
C PHE A 158 -11.07 5.98 21.56
N ILE A 159 -12.12 6.56 22.15
CA ILE A 159 -12.26 8.03 22.22
C ILE A 159 -11.21 8.64 23.15
N LYS A 160 -11.12 8.18 24.41
CA LYS A 160 -10.22 8.77 25.41
C LYS A 160 -8.74 8.72 25.00
N PRO A 161 -8.17 7.61 24.49
CA PRO A 161 -6.76 7.59 24.10
C PRO A 161 -6.44 8.59 22.97
N ASN A 162 -7.32 8.71 21.97
CA ASN A 162 -7.15 9.70 20.91
C ASN A 162 -7.28 11.15 21.44
N LEU A 163 -8.20 11.40 22.39
CA LEU A 163 -8.33 12.70 23.10
C LEU A 163 -7.24 12.99 24.12
N LEU A 164 -6.40 12.03 24.49
CA LEU A 164 -5.28 12.24 25.40
C LEU A 164 -3.95 12.32 24.67
N GLN A 165 -3.88 11.79 23.44
CA GLN A 165 -2.71 11.94 22.60
C GLN A 165 -2.49 13.42 22.25
N CYS A 166 -3.50 14.10 21.70
CA CYS A 166 -3.69 15.57 21.53
C CYS A 166 -2.47 16.51 21.44
N ASP A 167 -1.31 16.05 20.99
CA ASP A 167 -0.07 16.81 21.08
C ASP A 167 0.86 16.58 19.90
N SER A 168 0.29 16.17 18.76
CA SER A 168 0.99 16.20 17.49
C SER A 168 1.37 17.64 17.15
N LYS A 169 2.68 17.91 17.10
CA LYS A 169 3.21 19.20 16.67
C LYS A 169 3.04 19.42 15.16
N ASP A 170 3.15 18.34 14.40
CA ASP A 170 3.09 18.37 12.94
C ASP A 170 1.65 18.48 12.41
N TYR A 171 0.69 17.94 13.17
CA TYR A 171 -0.73 17.93 12.82
C TYR A 171 -1.57 18.46 13.99
N PRO A 172 -1.63 19.79 14.19
CA PRO A 172 -2.49 20.39 15.21
C PRO A 172 -3.95 20.02 14.92
N CYS A 173 -4.63 19.46 15.93
CA CYS A 173 -5.97 18.92 15.78
C CYS A 173 -6.94 19.60 16.75
N SER A 174 -8.08 20.05 16.25
CA SER A 174 -9.22 20.52 17.04
C SER A 174 -10.25 19.39 17.16
N PHE A 175 -10.82 19.22 18.36
CA PHE A 175 -11.81 18.19 18.64
C PHE A 175 -13.21 18.78 18.77
N VAL A 176 -14.17 18.13 18.13
CA VAL A 176 -15.59 18.31 18.37
C VAL A 176 -16.12 16.98 18.87
N VAL A 177 -16.60 16.96 20.11
CA VAL A 177 -17.02 15.73 20.79
C VAL A 177 -18.47 15.87 21.20
N THR A 178 -19.30 14.94 20.75
CA THR A 178 -20.65 14.77 21.27
C THR A 178 -20.56 13.90 22.52
N ASP A 179 -20.91 14.46 23.68
CA ASP A 179 -20.82 13.78 24.97
C ASP A 179 -22.19 13.70 25.65
N PRO A 180 -23.05 12.74 25.26
CA PRO A 180 -24.40 12.61 25.82
C PRO A 180 -24.42 12.38 27.34
N LYS A 181 -23.34 11.84 27.90
CA LYS A 181 -23.22 11.53 29.33
C LYS A 181 -22.52 12.63 30.13
N GLY A 182 -21.87 13.59 29.47
CA GLY A 182 -21.05 14.61 30.11
C GLY A 182 -19.77 14.08 30.78
N SER A 183 -19.42 12.81 30.60
CA SER A 183 -18.28 12.18 31.27
C SER A 183 -16.93 12.53 30.63
N VAL A 184 -16.90 12.71 29.30
CA VAL A 184 -15.64 12.86 28.55
C VAL A 184 -14.93 14.14 28.93
N VAL A 185 -15.67 15.25 29.05
CA VAL A 185 -15.09 16.53 29.44
C VAL A 185 -14.58 16.52 30.89
N LEU A 186 -15.27 15.82 31.80
CA LEU A 186 -14.85 15.69 33.19
C LEU A 186 -13.56 14.88 33.32
N GLU A 187 -13.41 13.83 32.52
CA GLU A 187 -12.28 12.91 32.61
C GLU A 187 -11.05 13.39 31.82
N CYS A 188 -11.24 13.97 30.63
CA CYS A 188 -10.15 14.37 29.74
C CYS A 188 -9.91 15.88 29.68
N GLY A 189 -10.86 16.71 30.12
CA GLY A 189 -10.81 18.17 29.94
C GLY A 189 -9.57 18.82 30.58
N ASN A 190 -9.22 18.42 31.80
CA ASN A 190 -8.03 18.94 32.47
C ASN A 190 -6.72 18.59 31.72
N ALA A 191 -6.66 17.43 31.07
CA ALA A 191 -5.49 17.04 30.28
C ALA A 191 -5.37 17.93 29.02
N LEU A 192 -6.49 18.19 28.36
CA LEU A 192 -6.56 19.10 27.20
C LEU A 192 -6.17 20.53 27.59
N LEU A 193 -6.67 21.07 28.70
CA LEU A 193 -6.30 22.39 29.21
C LEU A 193 -4.78 22.50 29.46
N LYS A 194 -4.19 21.49 30.09
CA LYS A 194 -2.73 21.42 30.32
C LYS A 194 -1.92 21.39 29.02
N LYS A 195 -2.51 20.89 27.93
CA LYS A 195 -1.92 20.88 26.59
C LYS A 195 -2.19 22.17 25.80
N GLY A 196 -2.81 23.18 26.42
CA GLY A 196 -3.07 24.49 25.83
C GLY A 196 -4.35 24.57 24.99
N TYR A 197 -5.24 23.58 25.07
CA TYR A 197 -6.51 23.64 24.37
C TYR A 197 -7.48 24.62 25.01
N ARG A 198 -8.16 25.41 24.18
CA ARG A 198 -9.34 26.17 24.60
C ARG A 198 -10.57 25.28 24.52
N ILE A 199 -11.12 24.92 25.67
CA ILE A 199 -12.35 24.10 25.73
C ILE A 199 -13.56 25.01 25.65
N LYS A 200 -14.50 24.66 24.75
CA LYS A 200 -15.84 25.27 24.68
C LYS A 200 -16.89 24.19 24.88
N ILE A 201 -17.90 24.48 25.69
CA ILE A 201 -18.95 23.51 26.04
C ILE A 201 -20.29 24.08 25.60
N PHE A 202 -21.02 23.34 24.78
CA PHE A 202 -22.41 23.64 24.45
C PHE A 202 -23.30 22.57 25.09
N ASN A 203 -23.98 22.94 26.18
CA ASN A 203 -24.87 22.07 26.93
C ASN A 203 -26.32 22.50 26.70
N THR A 204 -27.15 21.57 26.20
CA THR A 204 -28.57 21.79 25.88
C THR A 204 -29.51 21.44 27.03
N ILE A 205 -29.01 20.83 28.11
CA ILE A 205 -29.80 20.45 29.29
C ILE A 205 -29.64 21.50 30.39
N ASN A 206 -28.40 21.87 30.71
CA ASN A 206 -28.11 22.88 31.73
C ASN A 206 -27.43 24.09 31.08
N PHE A 207 -28.25 25.09 30.73
CA PHE A 207 -27.79 26.32 30.10
C PHE A 207 -26.83 27.14 30.96
N ASN A 208 -26.94 27.07 32.29
CA ASN A 208 -26.00 27.76 33.20
C ASN A 208 -24.57 27.20 33.11
N LYS A 209 -24.41 25.97 32.62
CA LYS A 209 -23.11 25.32 32.37
C LYS A 209 -22.77 25.25 30.87
N SER A 210 -23.45 26.05 30.06
CA SER A 210 -23.28 26.11 28.61
C SER A 210 -22.66 27.43 28.20
N MET A 211 -21.82 27.39 27.18
CA MET A 211 -21.50 28.59 26.41
C MET A 211 -22.69 28.84 25.48
N HIS A 212 -23.43 29.91 25.73
CA HIS A 212 -24.56 30.30 24.90
C HIS A 212 -24.16 30.36 23.42
N TYR A 213 -25.02 29.85 22.55
CA TYR A 213 -24.82 29.82 21.10
C TYR A 213 -26.00 30.48 20.42
N ASN A 214 -25.73 31.46 19.56
CA ASN A 214 -26.74 32.11 18.74
C ASN A 214 -26.53 31.73 17.27
N PRO A 215 -27.35 30.85 16.68
CA PRO A 215 -27.21 30.48 15.27
C PRO A 215 -27.48 31.66 14.33
N PHE A 216 -28.31 32.64 14.72
CA PHE A 216 -28.63 33.80 13.88
C PHE A 216 -27.43 34.74 13.68
N ALA A 217 -26.47 34.73 14.61
CA ALA A 217 -25.24 35.51 14.48
C ALA A 217 -24.35 35.04 13.31
N TYR A 218 -24.64 33.88 12.71
CA TYR A 218 -23.88 33.31 11.60
C TYR A 218 -24.59 33.47 10.25
N ILE A 219 -25.78 34.06 10.21
CA ILE A 219 -26.50 34.36 8.97
C ILE A 219 -25.97 35.67 8.41
N ASN A 220 -25.16 35.60 7.35
CA ASN A 220 -24.57 36.79 6.72
C ASN A 220 -25.17 37.05 5.33
N SER A 221 -25.80 36.05 4.74
CA SER A 221 -26.42 36.13 3.42
C SER A 221 -27.64 35.23 3.32
N GLU A 222 -28.52 35.51 2.35
CA GLU A 222 -29.69 34.64 2.08
C GLU A 222 -29.28 33.19 1.79
N LYS A 223 -28.09 32.97 1.22
CA LYS A 223 -27.57 31.61 0.95
C LYS A 223 -27.37 30.79 2.22
N ASP A 224 -27.10 31.44 3.36
CA ASP A 224 -26.94 30.76 4.66
C ASP A 224 -28.29 30.26 5.21
N ILE A 225 -29.40 30.84 4.72
CA ILE A 225 -30.77 30.46 5.05
C ILE A 225 -31.25 29.31 4.14
N PHE A 226 -30.82 29.32 2.88
CA PHE A 226 -31.17 28.27 1.91
C PHE A 226 -30.37 26.99 2.13
N CYS A 227 -30.92 26.07 2.93
CA CYS A 227 -30.55 24.65 2.89
C CYS A 227 -30.95 24.09 1.52
N ASN A 228 -30.02 24.09 0.57
CA ASN A 228 -30.25 23.61 -0.80
C ASN A 228 -30.83 22.19 -0.81
N HIS A 229 -32.12 22.11 -1.15
CA HIS A 229 -32.87 20.88 -1.45
C HIS A 229 -32.45 20.25 -2.80
N SER A 230 -31.47 20.84 -3.48
CA SER A 230 -31.04 20.50 -4.85
C SER A 230 -30.14 19.28 -4.97
N HIS A 231 -29.75 18.61 -3.87
CA HIS A 231 -29.04 17.32 -3.92
C HIS A 231 -29.94 16.07 -3.80
N CYS A 232 -31.26 16.23 -3.63
CA CYS A 232 -32.19 15.09 -3.55
C CYS A 232 -32.97 14.80 -4.84
N GLN A 233 -32.79 15.56 -5.94
CA GLN A 233 -33.64 15.43 -7.15
C GLN A 233 -32.98 14.86 -8.41
N HIS A 234 -31.75 14.33 -8.34
CA HIS A 234 -31.15 13.63 -9.50
C HIS A 234 -30.68 12.22 -9.16
N LYS A 235 -31.66 11.36 -8.85
CA LYS A 235 -31.64 9.92 -9.14
C LYS A 235 -33.07 9.46 -9.41
N GLY A 236 -33.58 9.83 -10.59
CA GLY A 236 -34.62 9.08 -11.29
C GLY A 236 -33.95 8.14 -12.28
#